data_AF-A0A1Z9DHY4-F1
#
_entry.id   AF-A0A1Z9DHY4-F1
#
_cell.length_a   1.000
_cell.length_b   1.000
_cell.length_c   1.000
_cell.angle_alpha   90.00
_cell.angle_beta   90.00
_cell.angle_gamma   90.00
#
_symmetry.space_group_name_H-M   'P 1'
#
loop_
_entity.id
_entity.type
_entity.pdbx_description
1 polymer ?
#
loop_
_entity_poly.entity_id
_entity_poly.type
_entity_poly.pdbx_seq_one_letter_code
_entity_poly.pdbx_strand_id
1 'polypeptide(L)'
;LNFFLKKNNQTSILVSQIIWHFLEGFSLRIGDMPNEKNLTVNFNKYLVPIDNGDYQFVFYKSKMSGRWWMSSTTDFNSENLNEVIVPCSYQDYLDSVDGRIPSRMTRLLRLM
;
A
#
# COMPACT_ATOMS: atom_id res chain seq x y z
N LEU A 1 42.01 -8.83 -26.21
CA LEU A 1 40.85 -9.41 -26.93
C LEU A 1 39.47 -8.91 -26.43
N ASN A 2 39.34 -7.75 -25.77
CA ASN A 2 38.03 -7.30 -25.22
C ASN A 2 37.89 -5.77 -25.21
N PHE A 3 37.96 -5.13 -26.38
CA PHE A 3 37.65 -3.69 -26.51
C PHE A 3 36.65 -3.37 -27.63
N PHE A 4 36.54 -4.24 -28.65
CA PHE A 4 35.63 -4.04 -29.78
C PHE A 4 34.15 -4.41 -29.53
N LEU A 5 33.81 -5.04 -28.40
CA LEU A 5 32.41 -5.31 -28.00
C LEU A 5 31.71 -4.11 -27.33
N LYS A 6 32.39 -2.96 -27.20
CA LYS A 6 31.95 -1.88 -26.30
C LYS A 6 30.80 -1.00 -26.83
N LYS A 7 30.43 -1.10 -28.12
CA LYS A 7 29.42 -0.22 -28.73
C LYS A 7 28.00 -0.82 -28.80
N ASN A 8 27.88 -2.16 -28.89
CA ASN A 8 26.58 -2.86 -28.89
C ASN A 8 26.21 -3.46 -27.52
N ASN A 9 27.16 -3.50 -26.58
CA ASN A 9 26.91 -4.06 -25.25
C ASN A 9 26.06 -3.16 -24.34
N GLN A 10 25.98 -1.85 -24.59
CA GLN A 10 25.19 -0.96 -23.72
C GLN A 10 23.70 -1.34 -23.78
N THR A 11 23.17 -1.60 -24.96
CA THR A 11 21.78 -2.04 -25.14
C THR A 11 21.54 -3.40 -24.50
N SER A 12 22.48 -4.34 -24.65
CA SER A 12 22.39 -5.67 -24.03
C SER A 12 22.44 -5.61 -22.49
N ILE A 13 23.30 -4.76 -21.94
CA ILE A 13 23.40 -4.53 -20.49
C ILE A 13 22.11 -3.90 -19.96
N LEU A 14 21.56 -2.90 -20.65
CA LEU A 14 20.28 -2.27 -20.28
C LEU A 14 19.11 -3.27 -20.32
N VAL A 15 19.04 -4.09 -21.36
CA VAL A 15 18.01 -5.15 -21.47
C VAL A 15 18.18 -6.18 -20.35
N SER A 16 19.41 -6.56 -20.03
CA SER A 16 19.70 -7.46 -18.90
C SER A 16 19.25 -6.85 -17.57
N GLN A 17 19.47 -5.54 -17.35
CA GLN A 17 18.99 -4.84 -16.15
C GLN A 17 17.46 -4.77 -16.10
N ILE A 18 16.79 -4.52 -17.22
CA ILE A 18 15.32 -4.53 -17.29
C ILE A 18 14.77 -5.91 -16.92
N ILE A 19 15.35 -6.98 -17.46
CA ILE A 19 14.95 -8.36 -17.15
C ILE A 19 15.23 -8.70 -15.68
N TRP A 20 16.39 -8.30 -15.15
CA TRP A 20 16.74 -8.50 -13.74
C TRP A 20 15.72 -7.83 -12.82
N HIS A 21 15.42 -6.55 -13.04
CA HIS A 21 14.43 -5.82 -12.24
C HIS A 21 13.01 -6.37 -12.41
N PHE A 22 12.67 -6.91 -13.58
CA PHE A 22 11.39 -7.58 -13.79
C PHE A 22 11.28 -8.86 -12.95
N LEU A 23 12.33 -9.70 -12.95
CA LEU A 23 12.39 -10.93 -12.16
C LEU A 23 12.41 -10.64 -10.65
N GLU A 24 13.18 -9.65 -10.23
CA GLU A 24 13.22 -9.18 -8.84
C GLU A 24 11.84 -8.66 -8.41
N GLY A 25 11.21 -7.83 -9.23
CA GLY A 25 9.85 -7.34 -9.00
C GLY A 25 8.80 -8.45 -8.99
N PHE A 26 9.00 -9.54 -9.74
CA PHE A 26 8.14 -10.73 -9.72
C PHE A 26 8.36 -11.57 -8.46
N SER A 27 9.61 -11.82 -8.07
CA SER A 27 9.97 -12.61 -6.89
C SER A 27 9.59 -11.91 -5.58
N LEU A 28 9.63 -10.57 -5.56
CA LEU A 28 9.24 -9.76 -4.41
C LEU A 28 7.73 -9.45 -4.36
N ARG A 29 6.91 -10.11 -5.19
CA ARG A 29 5.45 -10.10 -5.05
C ARG A 29 5.05 -10.91 -3.83
N ILE A 30 5.25 -10.29 -2.67
CA ILE A 30 4.64 -10.70 -1.43
C ILE A 30 3.15 -10.41 -1.64
N GLY A 31 2.34 -11.46 -1.73
CA GLY A 31 0.87 -11.41 -1.91
C GLY A 31 0.13 -10.85 -0.70
N ASP A 32 0.67 -9.78 -0.10
CA ASP A 32 0.21 -9.08 1.09
C ASP A 32 -0.93 -8.11 0.75
N MET A 33 -1.80 -8.50 -0.16
CA MET A 33 -3.04 -7.78 -0.38
C MET A 33 -4.01 -8.16 0.74
N PRO A 34 -4.59 -7.19 1.44
CA PRO A 34 -5.59 -7.47 2.46
C PRO A 34 -6.81 -8.11 1.80
N ASN A 35 -6.96 -9.42 1.98
CA ASN A 35 -8.14 -10.19 1.61
C ASN A 35 -8.97 -10.45 2.87
N GLU A 36 -10.30 -10.45 2.77
CA GLU A 36 -11.23 -10.62 3.90
C GLU A 36 -10.87 -11.81 4.81
N LYS A 37 -10.39 -12.92 4.24
CA LYS A 37 -9.99 -14.13 4.97
C LYS A 37 -8.69 -14.00 5.77
N ASN A 38 -7.79 -13.10 5.38
CA ASN A 38 -6.45 -12.98 5.95
C ASN A 38 -6.27 -11.73 6.83
N LEU A 39 -7.23 -10.81 6.79
CA LEU A 39 -7.15 -9.51 7.47
C LEU A 39 -7.07 -9.67 8.99
N THR A 40 -7.84 -10.56 9.58
CA THR A 40 -7.91 -10.74 11.04
C THR A 40 -6.69 -11.47 11.62
N VAL A 41 -6.10 -12.39 10.84
CA VAL A 41 -4.97 -13.22 11.30
C VAL A 41 -3.63 -12.53 11.06
N ASN A 42 -3.43 -11.98 9.85
CA ASN A 42 -2.13 -11.51 9.39
C ASN A 42 -1.92 -9.99 9.52
N PHE A 43 -2.95 -9.23 9.94
CA PHE A 43 -2.85 -7.78 10.07
C PHE A 43 -3.21 -7.30 11.49
N ASN A 44 -2.62 -6.16 11.87
CA ASN A 44 -3.04 -5.39 13.03
C ASN A 44 -3.94 -4.23 12.55
N LYS A 45 -5.13 -4.12 13.13
CA LYS A 45 -6.13 -3.08 12.82
C LYS A 45 -6.01 -1.92 13.80
N TYR A 46 -6.00 -0.69 13.28
CA TYR A 46 -6.00 0.55 14.05
C TYR A 46 -7.13 1.44 13.56
N LEU A 47 -7.92 1.98 14.49
CA LEU A 47 -9.08 2.82 14.19
C LEU A 47 -8.75 4.26 14.59
N VAL A 48 -8.94 5.19 13.66
CA VAL A 48 -8.71 6.62 13.88
C VAL A 48 -9.98 7.38 13.52
N PRO A 49 -10.71 7.92 14.51
CA PRO A 49 -11.89 8.74 14.26
C PRO A 49 -11.50 10.12 13.71
N ILE A 50 -12.31 10.66 12.80
CA ILE A 50 -12.07 11.90 12.09
C ILE A 50 -13.34 12.73 12.12
N ASP A 51 -13.17 14.05 12.24
CA ASP A 51 -14.25 15.04 12.21
C ASP A 51 -15.40 14.71 13.20
N ASN A 52 -15.09 14.82 14.49
CA ASN A 52 -16.03 14.65 15.61
C ASN A 52 -16.79 13.30 15.67
N GLY A 53 -16.34 12.29 14.92
CA GLY A 53 -16.89 10.94 14.97
C GLY A 53 -17.91 10.63 13.89
N ASP A 54 -18.05 11.45 12.85
CA ASP A 54 -18.88 11.10 11.69
C ASP A 54 -18.17 10.13 10.73
N TYR A 55 -16.83 10.13 10.74
CA TYR A 55 -16.01 9.28 9.89
C TYR A 55 -14.91 8.57 10.67
N GLN A 56 -14.47 7.41 10.18
CA GLN A 56 -13.31 6.72 10.73
C GLN A 56 -12.40 6.16 9.63
N PHE A 57 -11.09 6.36 9.79
CA PHE A 57 -10.09 5.61 9.03
C PHE A 57 -9.72 4.33 9.76
N VAL A 58 -9.62 3.27 8.98
CA VAL A 58 -9.16 1.96 9.42
C VAL A 58 -7.81 1.71 8.80
N PHE A 59 -6.77 1.60 9.61
CA PHE A 59 -5.42 1.27 9.17
C PHE A 59 -5.13 -0.20 9.44
N TYR A 60 -4.51 -0.87 8.47
CA TYR A 60 -4.07 -2.26 8.57
C TYR A 60 -2.56 -2.33 8.39
N LYS A 61 -1.86 -2.90 9.36
CA LYS A 61 -0.41 -3.19 9.26
C LYS A 61 -0.18 -4.68 9.08
N SER A 62 0.44 -5.09 7.97
CA SER A 62 0.84 -6.49 7.75
C SER A 62 1.86 -6.92 8.80
N LYS A 63 1.62 -8.04 9.48
CA LYS A 63 2.58 -8.65 10.42
C LYS A 63 3.78 -9.27 9.70
N MET A 64 3.62 -9.65 8.42
CA MET A 64 4.66 -10.32 7.64
C MET A 64 5.61 -9.31 6.97
N SER A 65 5.08 -8.38 6.16
CA SER A 65 5.92 -7.42 5.43
C SER A 65 6.07 -6.06 6.12
N GLY A 66 5.27 -5.77 7.15
CA GLY A 66 5.24 -4.45 7.77
C GLY A 66 4.59 -3.35 6.92
N ARG A 67 4.03 -3.69 5.75
CA ARG A 67 3.32 -2.74 4.87
C ARG A 67 2.04 -2.23 5.53
N TRP A 68 1.72 -0.98 5.23
CA TRP A 68 0.55 -0.30 5.74
C TRP A 68 -0.50 -0.14 4.65
N TRP A 69 -1.74 -0.31 5.06
CA TRP A 69 -2.93 -0.15 4.24
C TRP A 69 -3.95 0.67 5.01
N MET A 70 -4.81 1.36 4.27
CA MET A 70 -5.86 2.20 4.82
C MET A 70 -7.17 1.92 4.10
N SER A 71 -8.24 1.87 4.87
CA SER A 71 -9.63 1.88 4.41
C SER A 71 -10.33 3.05 5.10
N SER A 72 -11.36 3.58 4.44
CA SER A 72 -12.26 4.59 5.00
C SER A 72 -13.64 3.99 5.03
N THR A 73 -14.29 4.03 6.19
CA THR A 73 -15.66 3.56 6.35
C THR A 73 -16.50 4.65 7.00
N THR A 74 -17.73 4.79 6.51
CA THR A 74 -18.74 5.71 7.06
C THR A 74 -19.46 5.09 8.25
N ASP A 75 -19.37 3.78 8.43
CA ASP A 75 -20.09 3.07 9.49
C ASP A 75 -19.14 2.52 10.55
N PHE A 76 -19.47 2.75 11.81
CA PHE A 76 -18.78 2.13 12.96
C PHE A 76 -19.06 0.63 13.08
N ASN A 77 -20.12 0.13 12.44
CA ASN A 77 -20.68 -1.22 12.66
C ASN A 77 -20.93 -2.04 11.39
N SER A 78 -20.65 -1.54 10.18
CA SER A 78 -20.89 -2.33 8.97
C SER A 78 -19.60 -3.00 8.49
N GLU A 79 -19.61 -4.33 8.48
CA GLU A 79 -18.52 -5.17 7.96
C GLU A 79 -18.64 -5.38 6.43
N ASN A 80 -19.34 -4.51 5.70
CA ASN A 80 -19.83 -4.80 4.34
C ASN A 80 -19.07 -4.09 3.19
N LEU A 81 -18.24 -4.91 2.52
CA LEU A 81 -18.16 -5.19 1.07
C LEU A 81 -17.64 -4.15 0.06
N ASN A 82 -17.69 -2.84 0.30
CA ASN A 82 -17.17 -1.83 -0.65
C ASN A 82 -16.06 -0.94 -0.07
N GLU A 83 -15.28 -1.49 0.86
CA GLU A 83 -14.12 -0.81 1.40
C GLU A 83 -12.99 -0.77 0.37
N VAL A 84 -12.69 0.43 -0.16
CA VAL A 84 -11.53 0.64 -1.02
C VAL A 84 -10.28 0.69 -0.15
N ILE A 85 -9.55 -0.42 -0.12
CA ILE A 85 -8.29 -0.51 0.61
C ILE A 85 -7.15 0.02 -0.28
N VAL A 86 -6.44 1.02 0.22
CA VAL A 86 -5.28 1.61 -0.46
C VAL A 86 -3.99 1.37 0.32
N PRO A 87 -2.84 1.21 -0.35
CA PRO A 87 -1.56 1.20 0.33
C PRO A 87 -1.28 2.59 0.90
N CYS A 88 -0.78 2.63 2.13
CA CYS A 88 -0.41 3.86 2.82
C CYS A 88 0.97 3.72 3.47
N SER A 89 1.50 4.82 3.97
CA SER A 89 2.73 4.86 4.75
C SER A 89 2.42 5.00 6.24
N TYR A 90 3.36 4.63 7.09
CA TYR A 90 3.22 4.84 8.53
C TYR A 90 3.08 6.32 8.89
N GLN A 91 3.70 7.23 8.13
CA GLN A 91 3.55 8.66 8.34
C GLN A 91 2.09 9.11 8.18
N ASP A 92 1.36 8.46 7.28
CA ASP A 92 -0.03 8.80 7.00
C ASP A 92 -0.93 8.47 8.19
N TYR A 93 -0.60 7.37 8.88
CA TYR A 93 -1.25 6.99 10.12
C TYR A 93 -0.98 8.02 11.21
N LEU A 94 0.29 8.43 11.38
CA LEU A 94 0.65 9.47 12.36
C LEU A 94 -0.04 10.80 12.07
N ASP A 95 -0.03 11.25 10.81
CA ASP A 95 -0.69 12.48 10.40
C ASP A 95 -2.20 12.41 10.68
N SER A 96 -2.83 11.25 10.42
CA SER A 96 -4.26 11.05 10.68
C SER A 96 -4.58 11.06 12.18
N VAL A 97 -3.71 10.49 13.02
CA VAL A 97 -3.82 10.56 14.48
C VAL A 97 -3.69 12.00 14.99
N ASP A 98 -2.86 12.82 14.35
CA ASP A 98 -2.75 14.26 14.61
C ASP A 98 -3.95 15.07 14.07
N GLY A 99 -4.95 14.42 13.45
CA GLY A 99 -6.10 15.08 12.83
C GLY A 99 -5.81 15.72 11.47
N ARG A 100 -4.66 15.44 10.86
CA ARG A 100 -4.28 15.92 9.53
C ARG A 100 -4.57 14.86 8.48
N ILE A 101 -5.49 15.15 7.56
CA ILE A 101 -5.82 14.24 6.46
C ILE A 101 -4.84 14.47 5.29
N PRO A 102 -4.03 13.47 4.90
CA PRO A 102 -3.13 13.63 3.77
C PRO A 102 -3.92 13.84 2.47
N SER A 103 -3.45 14.74 1.61
CA SER A 103 -4.11 15.14 0.36
C SER A 103 -4.38 13.99 -0.63
N ARG A 104 -3.63 12.89 -0.56
CA ARG A 104 -3.93 11.69 -1.35
C ARG A 104 -5.21 10.97 -0.88
N MET A 105 -5.51 11.04 0.42
CA MET A 105 -6.66 10.38 1.05
C MET A 105 -7.93 11.21 0.89
N THR A 106 -7.82 12.53 0.71
CA THR A 106 -8.97 13.39 0.42
C THR A 106 -9.69 12.97 -0.87
N ARG A 107 -9.00 12.30 -1.81
CA ARG A 107 -9.65 11.75 -3.00
C ARG A 107 -10.57 10.57 -2.69
N LEU A 108 -10.22 9.74 -1.70
CA LEU A 108 -11.06 8.62 -1.25
C LEU A 108 -12.32 9.12 -0.55
N LEU A 109 -12.18 10.17 0.27
CA LEU A 109 -13.33 10.82 0.91
C LEU A 109 -14.27 11.50 -0.09
N ARG A 110 -13.78 11.98 -1.24
CA ARG A 110 -14.63 12.58 -2.30
C ARG A 110 -15.36 11.56 -3.17
N LEU A 111 -14.95 10.29 -3.13
CA LEU A 111 -15.55 9.21 -3.93
C LEU A 111 -16.64 8.44 -3.15
N MET A 112 -16.83 8.78 -1.88
CA MET A 112 -17.97 8.39 -1.04
C MET A 112 -19.00 9.52 -1.02
#